data_AF-A0A5J4V0W0-F1
#
_entry.id   AF-A0A5J4V0W0-F1
#
_cell.length_a   1.000
_cell.length_b   1.000
_cell.length_c   1.000
_cell.angle_alpha   90.00
_cell.angle_beta   90.00
_cell.angle_gamma   90.00
#
_symmetry.space_group_name_H-M   'P 1'
#
loop_
_entity.id
_entity.type
_entity.pdbx_description
1 polymer ?
#
loop_
_entity_poly.entity_id
_entity_poly.type
_entity_poly.pdbx_seq_one_letter_code
_entity_poly.pdbx_strand_id
1 'polypeptide(L)'
;MSEVLRSVCNLMEDGSRQLRTDLEKGPEHKRTITFRPLSDTHICPIIWIKYQINFKGDELCKKHLRFFGSMHRIVKDEELSTSIRIMEDAGIHKGYTVITIRKVAITKAVAQVASQTDINRFSRHSEGSNTMMIYYDTNLNDNIRM
;
A
#
# COMPACT_ATOMS: atom_id res chain seq x y z
N MET A 1 -4.60 -1.50 -13.04
CA MET A 1 -4.02 -0.67 -11.95
C MET A 1 -3.91 0.76 -12.47
N SER A 2 -4.34 1.74 -11.69
CA SER A 2 -4.22 3.15 -12.05
C SER A 2 -2.88 3.72 -11.57
N GLU A 3 -2.20 4.48 -12.44
CA GLU A 3 -0.92 5.10 -12.11
C GLU A 3 -1.11 6.27 -11.13
N VAL A 4 -0.19 6.43 -10.17
CA VAL A 4 -0.24 7.50 -9.16
C VAL A 4 0.57 8.68 -9.67
N LEU A 5 -0.12 9.77 -10.02
CA LEU A 5 0.49 11.01 -10.54
C LEU A 5 1.15 11.82 -9.43
N ARG A 6 0.49 11.95 -8.28
CA ARG A 6 0.98 12.76 -7.15
C ARG A 6 0.56 12.16 -5.83
N SER A 7 1.37 12.36 -4.80
CA SER A 7 1.03 11.97 -3.44
C SER A 7 1.46 13.03 -2.42
N VAL A 8 0.57 13.35 -1.48
CA VAL A 8 0.79 14.33 -0.41
C VAL A 8 0.41 13.70 0.94
N CYS A 9 1.28 13.85 1.94
CA CYS A 9 1.03 13.36 3.29
C CYS A 9 0.76 14.55 4.23
N ASN A 10 -0.43 14.58 4.84
CA ASN A 10 -0.85 15.61 5.79
C ASN A 10 -0.86 15.03 7.22
N LEU A 11 -0.51 15.86 8.21
CA LEU A 11 -0.69 15.54 9.62
C LEU A 11 -2.06 16.05 10.08
N MET A 12 -2.79 15.22 10.82
CA MET A 12 -4.07 15.57 11.43
C MET A 12 -3.91 15.92 12.92
N GLU A 13 -4.90 16.62 13.49
CA GLU A 13 -4.90 17.07 14.88
C GLU A 13 -4.84 15.93 15.90
N ASP A 14 -5.44 14.78 15.57
CA ASP A 14 -5.45 13.55 16.37
C ASP A 14 -4.12 12.76 16.29
N GLY A 15 -3.11 13.29 15.60
CA GLY A 15 -1.84 12.61 15.35
C GLY A 15 -1.87 11.58 14.22
N SER A 16 -3.03 11.34 13.59
CA SER A 16 -3.15 10.51 12.39
C SER A 16 -2.46 11.17 11.20
N ARG A 17 -2.06 10.37 10.21
CA ARG A 17 -1.49 10.88 8.95
C ARG A 17 -2.35 10.52 7.77
N GLN A 18 -2.64 11.51 6.93
CA GLN A 18 -3.49 11.36 5.76
C GLN A 18 -2.64 11.41 4.49
N LEU A 19 -2.62 10.31 3.74
CA LEU A 19 -2.01 10.21 2.42
C LEU A 19 -3.07 10.43 1.34
N ARG A 20 -2.93 11.53 0.60
CA ARG A 20 -3.74 11.84 -0.59
C ARG A 20 -2.96 11.46 -1.83
N THR A 21 -3.57 10.68 -2.71
CA THR A 21 -3.00 10.26 -3.99
C THR A 21 -3.89 10.71 -5.14
N ASP A 22 -3.30 11.43 -6.08
CA ASP A 22 -3.93 11.75 -7.36
C ASP A 22 -3.67 10.59 -8.34
N LEU A 23 -4.72 10.05 -8.93
CA LEU A 23 -4.68 8.91 -9.85
C LEU A 23 -4.84 9.39 -11.28
N GLU A 24 -4.10 8.77 -12.21
CA GLU A 24 -4.19 9.07 -13.64
C GLU A 24 -5.49 8.56 -14.28
N LYS A 25 -6.04 7.44 -13.76
CA LYS A 25 -7.22 6.77 -14.33
C LYS A 25 -8.20 6.33 -13.24
N GLY A 26 -9.49 6.49 -13.52
CA GLY A 26 -10.60 6.04 -12.67
C GLY A 26 -11.62 7.15 -12.39
N PRO A 27 -12.84 6.80 -11.93
CA PRO A 27 -13.90 7.77 -11.70
C PRO A 27 -13.56 8.77 -10.57
N GLU A 28 -12.74 8.34 -9.60
CA GLU A 28 -12.23 9.19 -8.51
C GLU A 28 -10.75 9.50 -8.72
N HIS A 29 -10.48 10.67 -9.30
CA HIS A 29 -9.14 11.18 -9.61
C HIS A 29 -8.28 11.45 -8.36
N LYS A 30 -8.90 11.50 -7.17
CA LYS A 30 -8.22 11.74 -5.91
C LYS A 30 -8.71 10.75 -4.87
N ARG A 31 -7.80 10.04 -4.23
CA ARG A 31 -8.14 9.11 -3.13
C ARG A 31 -7.27 9.37 -1.91
N THR A 32 -7.86 9.11 -0.75
CA THR A 32 -7.28 9.49 0.54
C THR A 32 -7.28 8.30 1.49
N ILE A 33 -6.15 8.09 2.16
CA ILE A 33 -5.98 7.07 3.19
C ILE A 33 -5.48 7.70 4.46
N THR A 34 -6.10 7.34 5.57
CA THR A 34 -5.69 7.79 6.89
C THR A 34 -5.00 6.63 7.61
N PHE A 35 -3.75 6.85 7.99
CA PHE A 35 -3.00 6.01 8.93
C PHE A 35 -3.27 6.50 10.34
N ARG A 36 -3.70 5.58 11.20
CA ARG A 36 -3.90 5.84 12.62
C ARG A 36 -2.67 5.42 13.42
N PRO A 37 -2.38 6.09 14.55
CA PRO A 37 -1.29 5.68 15.42
C PRO A 37 -1.54 4.26 15.96
N LEU A 38 -0.45 3.49 16.03
CA LEU A 38 -0.45 2.16 16.65
C LEU A 38 0.32 2.25 17.96
N SER A 39 -0.06 1.43 18.94
CA SER A 39 0.63 1.32 20.23
C SER A 39 2.05 0.77 20.05
N ASP A 40 2.22 -0.21 19.16
CA ASP A 40 3.53 -0.73 18.80
C ASP A 40 4.24 0.22 17.83
N THR A 41 5.33 0.80 18.34
CA THR A 41 6.16 1.79 17.66
C THR A 41 6.95 1.16 16.50
N HIS A 42 7.32 -0.13 16.60
CA HIS A 42 8.15 -0.81 15.61
C HIS A 42 7.41 -1.06 14.30
N ILE A 43 6.10 -1.28 14.38
CA ILE A 43 5.24 -1.53 13.21
C ILE A 43 4.39 -0.32 12.81
N CYS A 44 4.52 0.81 13.50
CA CYS A 44 3.66 1.96 13.29
C CYS A 44 3.95 2.65 11.94
N PRO A 45 3.00 2.63 10.97
CA PRO A 45 3.22 3.24 9.67
C PRO A 45 3.47 4.75 9.74
N ILE A 46 2.87 5.43 10.73
CA ILE A 46 3.08 6.87 10.96
C ILE A 46 4.54 7.16 11.30
N ILE A 47 5.17 6.30 12.11
CA ILE A 47 6.56 6.48 12.52
C ILE A 47 7.49 6.24 11.34
N TRP A 48 7.25 5.20 10.54
CA TRP A 48 8.03 4.94 9.33
C TRP A 48 7.90 6.07 8.31
N ILE A 49 6.68 6.61 8.11
CA ILE A 49 6.45 7.77 7.24
C ILE A 49 7.19 9.01 7.78
N LYS A 50 7.17 9.24 9.11
CA LYS A 50 7.93 10.34 9.73
C LYS A 50 9.42 10.20 9.49
N TYR A 51 10.00 9.02 9.72
CA TYR A 51 11.41 8.76 9.44
C TYR A 51 11.74 9.01 7.97
N GLN A 52 10.90 8.53 7.05
CA GLN A 52 11.10 8.73 5.62
C GLN A 52 11.03 10.22 5.22
N ILE A 53 10.13 11.00 5.82
CA ILE A 53 10.03 12.46 5.61
C ILE A 53 11.26 13.17 6.15
N ASN A 54 11.65 12.87 7.38
CA ASN A 54 12.81 13.48 8.03
C ASN A 54 14.11 13.13 7.28
N PHE A 55 14.24 11.91 6.77
CA PHE A 55 15.41 11.45 6.03
C PHE A 55 15.56 12.13 4.66
N LYS A 56 14.46 12.48 3.98
CA LYS A 56 14.52 13.14 2.65
C LYS A 56 14.34 14.66 2.71
N GLY A 57 14.06 15.24 3.87
CA GLY A 57 13.82 16.68 4.04
C GLY A 57 12.56 17.20 3.34
N ASP A 58 12.51 18.51 3.11
CA ASP A 58 11.37 19.28 2.57
C ASP A 58 10.93 18.90 1.14
N GLU A 59 11.75 18.13 0.41
CA GLU A 59 11.46 17.70 -0.96
C GLU A 59 10.30 16.70 -1.04
N LEU A 60 10.06 15.93 0.02
CA LEU A 60 8.93 14.99 0.09
C LEU A 60 7.58 15.70 0.20
N CYS A 61 7.53 16.84 0.90
CA CYS A 61 6.31 17.61 1.09
C CYS A 61 5.87 18.33 -0.19
N LYS A 62 6.80 18.58 -1.12
CA LYS A 62 6.50 19.41 -2.28
C LYS A 62 5.97 18.61 -3.48
N LYS A 63 6.54 17.46 -3.86
CA LYS A 63 6.08 16.82 -5.12
C LYS A 63 5.93 15.28 -5.20
N HIS A 64 6.79 14.41 -4.66
CA HIS A 64 6.61 12.95 -4.90
C HIS A 64 7.17 12.04 -3.80
N LEU A 65 6.35 11.09 -3.29
CA LEU A 65 6.80 10.02 -2.38
C LEU A 65 7.93 9.12 -2.95
N ARG A 66 8.11 9.11 -4.28
CA ARG A 66 9.06 8.27 -5.04
C ARG A 66 10.49 8.82 -5.11
N PHE A 67 10.83 9.87 -4.38
CA PHE A 67 12.18 10.43 -4.36
C PHE A 67 13.12 9.53 -3.55
N PHE A 68 14.32 9.17 -4.03
CA PHE A 68 15.33 8.50 -3.20
C PHE A 68 16.40 9.51 -2.80
N GLY A 69 16.59 9.69 -1.48
CA GLY A 69 17.57 10.65 -0.95
C GLY A 69 19.00 10.38 -1.42
N SER A 70 19.39 9.10 -1.57
CA SER A 70 20.75 8.74 -2.02
C SER A 70 21.00 8.99 -3.50
N MET A 71 19.95 9.10 -4.33
CA MET A 71 20.09 9.31 -5.78
C MET A 71 19.68 10.72 -6.22
N HIS A 72 19.17 11.55 -5.31
CA HIS A 72 18.62 12.88 -5.60
C HIS A 72 17.67 12.93 -6.81
N ARG A 73 16.94 11.84 -7.08
CA ARG A 73 16.00 11.75 -8.21
C ARG A 73 14.78 10.88 -7.90
N ILE A 74 13.77 11.01 -8.77
CA ILE A 74 12.61 10.11 -8.79
C ILE A 74 13.06 8.74 -9.30
N VAL A 75 12.73 7.71 -8.53
CA VAL A 75 13.08 6.31 -8.84
C VAL A 75 12.10 5.74 -9.85
N LYS A 76 12.63 5.04 -10.87
CA LYS A 76 11.81 4.32 -11.86
C LYS A 76 11.20 3.05 -11.23
N ASP A 77 10.09 2.57 -11.78
CA ASP A 77 9.38 1.40 -11.23
C ASP A 77 10.26 0.14 -11.16
N GLU A 78 11.19 -0.04 -12.11
CA GLU A 78 12.17 -1.14 -12.14
C GLU A 78 13.14 -1.10 -10.94
N GLU A 79 13.60 0.09 -10.57
CA GLU A 79 14.51 0.31 -9.46
C GLU A 79 13.78 0.14 -8.11
N LEU A 80 12.50 0.55 -8.05
CA LEU A 80 11.60 0.28 -6.93
C LEU A 80 11.35 -1.22 -6.76
N SER A 81 11.19 -1.96 -7.87
CA SER A 81 11.05 -3.41 -7.86
C SER A 81 12.33 -4.11 -7.42
N THR A 82 13.51 -3.52 -7.64
CA THR A 82 14.78 -4.06 -7.12
C THR A 82 14.89 -3.93 -5.59
N SER A 83 14.19 -2.97 -4.98
CA SER A 83 14.11 -2.84 -3.51
C SER A 83 13.34 -3.99 -2.83
N ILE A 84 12.74 -4.90 -3.60
CA ILE A 84 12.21 -6.19 -3.12
C ILE A 84 13.32 -7.04 -2.47
N ARG A 85 14.61 -6.73 -2.68
CA ARG A 85 15.73 -7.31 -1.90
C ARG A 85 15.53 -7.22 -0.38
N ILE A 86 14.77 -6.24 0.12
CA ILE A 86 14.40 -6.15 1.55
C ILE A 86 13.64 -7.40 2.02
N MET A 87 12.90 -8.07 1.13
CA MET A 87 12.20 -9.32 1.46
C MET A 87 13.20 -10.44 1.76
N GLU A 88 14.27 -10.55 0.97
CA GLU A 88 15.33 -11.55 1.21
C GLU A 88 16.05 -11.27 2.53
N ASP A 89 16.37 -10.00 2.80
CA ASP A 89 16.98 -9.57 4.07
C ASP A 89 16.06 -9.84 5.27
N ALA A 90 14.74 -9.79 5.07
CA ALA A 90 13.73 -10.15 6.06
C ALA A 90 13.48 -11.67 6.16
N GLY A 91 14.25 -12.50 5.45
CA GLY A 91 14.13 -13.96 5.44
C GLY A 91 12.93 -14.50 4.64
N ILE A 92 12.27 -13.65 3.84
CA ILE A 92 11.18 -14.06 2.96
C ILE A 92 11.81 -14.69 1.70
N HIS A 93 11.41 -15.94 1.42
CA HIS A 93 11.92 -16.71 0.29
C HIS A 93 11.69 -15.99 -1.05
N LYS A 94 12.69 -16.02 -1.95
CA LYS A 94 12.69 -15.36 -3.28
C LYS A 94 11.48 -15.72 -4.16
N GLY A 95 10.88 -16.88 -3.94
CA GLY A 95 9.67 -17.31 -4.64
C GLY A 95 8.40 -16.52 -4.27
N TYR A 96 8.41 -15.77 -3.17
CA TYR A 96 7.32 -14.88 -2.79
C TYR A 96 7.48 -13.53 -3.46
N THR A 97 6.43 -13.12 -4.15
CA THR A 97 6.37 -11.80 -4.80
C THR A 97 5.50 -10.85 -3.98
N VAL A 98 5.57 -9.55 -4.28
CA VAL A 98 4.63 -8.55 -3.75
C VAL A 98 3.17 -8.98 -3.99
N ILE A 99 2.88 -9.63 -5.12
CA ILE A 99 1.55 -10.16 -5.45
C ILE A 99 1.16 -11.26 -4.46
N THR A 100 2.06 -12.19 -4.16
CA THR A 100 1.79 -13.28 -3.21
C THR A 100 1.56 -12.75 -1.80
N ILE A 101 2.34 -11.77 -1.35
CA ILE A 101 2.13 -11.10 -0.04
C ILE A 101 0.77 -10.42 -0.01
N ARG A 102 0.42 -9.68 -1.06
CA ARG A 102 -0.88 -9.02 -1.19
C ARG A 102 -2.03 -10.02 -1.15
N LYS A 103 -1.88 -11.17 -1.82
CA LYS A 103 -2.85 -12.26 -1.82
C LYS A 103 -3.08 -12.80 -0.40
N VAL A 104 -2.02 -13.15 0.32
CA VAL A 104 -2.11 -13.64 1.71
C VAL A 104 -2.75 -12.60 2.63
N ALA A 105 -2.40 -11.31 2.48
CA ALA A 105 -3.01 -10.24 3.27
C ALA A 105 -4.53 -10.13 3.04
N ILE A 106 -4.98 -10.23 1.79
CA ILE A 106 -6.39 -10.25 1.41
C ILE A 106 -7.09 -11.49 1.96
N THR A 107 -6.51 -12.69 1.79
CA THR A 107 -7.06 -13.94 2.33
C THR A 107 -7.23 -13.86 3.85
N LYS A 108 -6.27 -13.27 4.56
CA LYS A 108 -6.37 -13.05 6.01
C LYS A 108 -7.48 -12.06 6.37
N ALA A 109 -7.66 -10.99 5.61
CA ALA A 109 -8.77 -10.06 5.81
C ALA A 109 -10.13 -10.72 5.61
N VAL A 110 -10.28 -11.57 4.57
CA VAL A 110 -11.49 -12.39 4.36
C VAL A 110 -11.73 -13.32 5.55
N ALA A 111 -10.69 -14.01 6.03
CA ALA A 111 -10.80 -14.89 7.20
C ALA A 111 -11.17 -14.15 8.49
N GLN A 112 -10.85 -12.85 8.58
CA GLN A 112 -11.27 -11.94 9.66
C GLN A 112 -12.67 -11.35 9.43
N VAL A 113 -13.44 -11.88 8.48
CA VAL A 113 -14.81 -11.46 8.14
C VAL A 113 -14.86 -9.99 7.71
N ALA A 114 -13.81 -9.49 7.06
CA ALA A 114 -13.83 -8.17 6.45
C ALA A 114 -14.89 -8.11 5.34
N SER A 115 -15.63 -7.00 5.26
CA SER A 115 -16.66 -6.85 4.23
C SER A 115 -16.03 -6.77 2.83
N GLN A 116 -16.78 -7.16 1.79
CA GLN A 116 -16.34 -7.02 0.41
C GLN A 116 -15.98 -5.56 0.08
N THR A 117 -16.70 -4.60 0.67
CA THR A 117 -16.43 -3.16 0.53
C THR A 117 -15.07 -2.79 1.11
N ASP A 118 -14.73 -3.29 2.30
CA ASP A 118 -13.42 -3.04 2.94
C ASP A 118 -12.28 -3.67 2.16
N ILE A 119 -12.47 -4.89 1.66
CA ILE A 119 -11.49 -5.60 0.83
C ILE A 119 -11.28 -4.87 -0.51
N ASN A 120 -12.36 -4.41 -1.16
CA ASN A 120 -12.27 -3.61 -2.38
C ASN A 120 -11.53 -2.29 -2.12
N ARG A 121 -11.80 -1.63 -0.98
CA ARG A 121 -11.12 -0.40 -0.58
C ARG A 121 -9.63 -0.63 -0.26
N PHE A 122 -9.30 -1.74 0.39
CA PHE A 122 -7.91 -2.13 0.70
C PHE A 122 -7.13 -2.52 -0.56
N SER A 123 -7.73 -3.34 -1.43
CA SER A 123 -7.13 -3.83 -2.67
C SER A 123 -7.10 -2.77 -3.79
N ARG A 124 -7.91 -1.71 -3.69
CA ARG A 124 -7.95 -0.58 -4.64
C ARG A 124 -8.12 -1.00 -6.11
N HIS A 125 -8.80 -2.10 -6.37
CA HIS A 125 -9.15 -2.53 -7.72
C HIS A 125 -10.50 -1.93 -8.10
N SER A 126 -10.60 -1.37 -9.30
CA SER A 126 -11.88 -0.83 -9.83
C SER A 126 -12.93 -1.93 -9.95
N GLU A 127 -12.51 -3.11 -10.42
CA GLU A 127 -13.32 -4.33 -10.46
C GLU A 127 -12.87 -5.28 -9.35
N GLY A 128 -13.12 -4.87 -8.10
CA GLY A 128 -12.67 -5.58 -6.91
C GLY A 128 -13.12 -7.05 -6.87
N SER A 129 -14.39 -7.32 -7.15
CA SER A 129 -14.96 -8.67 -7.19
C SER A 129 -14.28 -9.56 -8.24
N ASN A 130 -14.13 -9.08 -9.48
CA ASN A 130 -13.54 -9.86 -10.56
C ASN A 130 -12.03 -10.10 -10.32
N THR A 131 -11.33 -9.08 -9.84
CA THR A 131 -9.89 -9.20 -9.52
C THR A 131 -9.65 -10.13 -8.33
N MET A 132 -10.53 -10.08 -7.32
CA MET A 132 -10.53 -11.02 -6.19
C MET A 132 -10.72 -12.44 -6.67
N MET A 133 -11.73 -12.71 -7.48
CA MET A 133 -12.01 -14.05 -8.01
C MET A 133 -10.86 -14.59 -8.87
N ILE A 134 -10.29 -13.79 -9.77
CA ILE A 134 -9.27 -14.27 -10.73
C ILE A 134 -7.91 -14.44 -10.06
N TYR A 135 -7.49 -13.50 -9.20
CA TYR A 135 -6.11 -13.44 -8.72
C TYR A 135 -5.93 -13.85 -7.26
N TYR A 136 -6.97 -13.68 -6.42
CA TYR A 136 -6.83 -13.80 -4.97
C TYR A 136 -7.64 -14.96 -4.36
N ASP A 137 -8.75 -15.35 -4.94
CA ASP A 137 -9.50 -16.54 -4.53
C ASP A 137 -8.69 -17.80 -4.87
N THR A 138 -8.40 -18.58 -3.83
CA THR A 138 -7.65 -19.84 -3.95
C THR A 138 -8.40 -21.03 -3.40
N ASN A 139 -9.55 -20.80 -2.77
CA ASN A 139 -10.24 -21.81 -1.97
C ASN A 139 -11.66 -22.08 -2.47
N LEU A 140 -12.05 -21.59 -3.65
CA LEU A 140 -13.37 -21.76 -4.30
C LEU A 140 -14.59 -21.36 -3.44
N ASN A 141 -14.35 -20.85 -2.22
CA ASN A 141 -15.33 -20.49 -1.20
C ASN A 141 -16.37 -21.58 -0.89
N ASP A 142 -16.03 -22.86 -1.02
CA ASP A 142 -16.97 -23.97 -0.78
C ASP A 142 -17.56 -23.91 0.64
N ASN A 143 -16.78 -23.47 1.62
CA ASN A 143 -17.20 -23.34 3.01
C ASN A 143 -18.18 -22.18 3.26
N ILE A 144 -18.34 -21.26 2.30
CA ILE A 144 -19.25 -20.09 2.39
C ILE A 144 -20.51 -20.31 1.56
N ARG A 145 -20.50 -21.29 0.62
CA ARG A 145 -21.64 -21.64 -0.24
C ARG A 145 -22.59 -22.69 0.35
N MET A 146 -22.30 -23.20 1.55
CA MET A 146 -23.20 -24.07 2.32
C MET A 146 -24.28 -23.27 3.04
#